data_AF-A0A7X1NZN7-F1
#
_entry.id   AF-A0A7X1NZN7-F1
#
_cell.length_a   1.000
_cell.length_b   1.000
_cell.length_c   1.000
_cell.angle_alpha   90.00
_cell.angle_beta   90.00
_cell.angle_gamma   90.00
#
_symmetry.space_group_name_H-M   'P 1'
#
loop_
_entity.id
_entity.type
_entity.pdbx_description
1 polymer ?
#
loop_
_entity_poly.entity_id
_entity_poly.type
_entity_poly.pdbx_seq_one_letter_code
_entity_poly.pdbx_strand_id
1 'polypeptide(L)'
;MTTQTRTPELEAEAERMRERRRHLARNIRQARSLARQIPANPAGPDFLRPYRRVTIEQGYLYPNPDRAAACQEHADRARESYEMLRAAAGAEDGLAAPMLEAVKAAADLYAALARTARY
;
A
#
# COMPACT_ATOMS: atom_id res chain seq x y z
N MET A 1 -23.35 -11.68 2.78
CA MET A 1 -22.15 -11.58 3.65
C MET A 1 -22.37 -10.41 4.59
N THR A 2 -22.41 -10.64 5.90
CA THR A 2 -22.53 -9.57 6.89
C THR A 2 -21.18 -8.85 6.99
N THR A 3 -21.12 -7.61 6.53
CA THR A 3 -19.93 -6.75 6.71
C THR A 3 -19.70 -6.57 8.20
N GLN A 4 -18.57 -7.03 8.72
CA GLN A 4 -18.20 -6.75 10.11
C GLN A 4 -17.95 -5.24 10.25
N THR A 5 -18.54 -4.63 11.27
CA THR A 5 -18.31 -3.22 11.59
C THR A 5 -16.86 -3.02 12.03
N ARG A 6 -16.17 -2.01 11.49
CA ARG A 6 -14.80 -1.68 11.88
C ARG A 6 -14.74 -1.21 13.33
N THR A 7 -13.67 -1.60 14.03
CA THR A 7 -13.33 -1.00 15.33
C THR A 7 -12.85 0.46 15.12
N PRO A 8 -12.86 1.30 16.17
CA PRO A 8 -12.37 2.67 16.07
C PRO A 8 -10.93 2.77 15.54
N GLU A 9 -10.05 1.86 15.95
CA GLU A 9 -8.65 1.81 15.53
C GLU A 9 -8.53 1.48 14.03
N LEU A 10 -9.34 0.53 13.57
CA LEU A 10 -9.37 0.12 12.17
C LEU A 10 -9.97 1.19 11.25
N GLU A 11 -10.96 1.94 11.73
CA GLU A 11 -11.48 3.10 10.99
C GLU A 11 -10.46 4.25 10.95
N ALA A 12 -9.71 4.48 12.04
CA ALA A 12 -8.63 5.48 12.03
C ALA A 12 -7.53 5.12 11.02
N GLU A 13 -7.16 3.84 10.91
CA GLU A 13 -6.20 3.40 9.89
C GLU A 13 -6.79 3.49 8.47
N ALA A 14 -8.07 3.13 8.29
CA ALA A 14 -8.75 3.33 7.02
C ALA A 14 -8.74 4.81 6.60
N GLU A 15 -8.99 5.75 7.51
CA GLU A 15 -8.93 7.18 7.19
C GLU A 15 -7.52 7.64 6.83
N ARG A 16 -6.50 7.22 7.58
CA ARG A 16 -5.09 7.48 7.22
C ARG A 16 -4.76 6.98 5.81
N MET A 17 -5.26 5.81 5.43
CA MET A 17 -5.10 5.29 4.07
C MET A 17 -5.83 6.12 3.01
N ARG A 18 -7.06 6.57 3.30
CA ARG A 18 -7.80 7.48 2.40
C ARG A 18 -7.03 8.80 2.21
N GLU A 19 -6.49 9.38 3.28
CA GLU A 19 -5.65 10.58 3.24
C GLU A 19 -4.39 10.39 2.38
N ARG A 20 -3.64 9.31 2.62
CA ARG A 20 -2.45 8.97 1.82
C ARG A 20 -2.79 8.82 0.34
N ARG A 21 -3.91 8.18 0.00
CA ARG A 21 -4.40 8.06 -1.37
C ARG A 21 -4.76 9.41 -1.98
N ARG A 22 -5.47 10.29 -1.25
CA ARG A 22 -5.79 11.65 -1.70
C ARG A 22 -4.52 12.46 -1.97
N HIS A 23 -3.55 12.39 -1.06
CA HIS A 23 -2.26 13.06 -1.18
C HIS A 23 -1.47 12.58 -2.40
N LEU A 24 -1.35 11.26 -2.56
CA LEU A 24 -0.67 10.66 -3.71
C LEU A 24 -1.32 11.06 -5.03
N ALA A 25 -2.65 11.01 -5.11
CA ALA A 25 -3.38 11.42 -6.30
C ALA A 25 -3.14 12.90 -6.64
N ARG A 26 -3.06 13.79 -5.64
CA ARG A 26 -2.70 15.20 -5.82
C ARG A 26 -1.29 15.35 -6.40
N ASN A 27 -0.31 14.67 -5.82
CA ASN A 27 1.08 14.77 -6.25
C ASN A 27 1.27 14.23 -7.67
N ILE A 28 0.60 13.12 -8.02
CA ILE A 28 0.62 12.59 -9.39
C ILE A 28 0.03 13.60 -10.38
N ARG A 29 -1.08 14.29 -10.03
CA ARG A 29 -1.65 15.34 -10.88
C ARG A 29 -0.68 16.51 -11.05
N GLN A 30 -0.05 16.98 -9.98
CA GLN A 30 0.93 18.05 -10.03
C GLN A 30 2.15 17.68 -10.88
N ALA A 31 2.70 16.49 -10.69
CA ALA A 31 3.84 15.99 -11.48
C ALA A 31 3.50 15.87 -12.97
N ARG A 32 2.28 15.42 -13.31
CA ARG A 32 1.78 15.42 -14.70
C ARG A 32 1.66 16.83 -15.27
N SER A 33 1.19 17.79 -14.49
CA SER A 33 1.11 19.20 -14.91
C SER A 33 2.50 19.76 -15.19
N LEU A 34 3.45 19.53 -14.29
CA LEU A 34 4.83 19.99 -14.42
C LEU A 34 5.51 19.41 -15.67
N ALA A 35 5.36 18.09 -15.87
CA ALA A 35 5.90 17.40 -17.05
C ALA A 35 5.35 17.94 -18.38
N ARG A 36 4.10 18.45 -18.38
CA ARG A 36 3.47 19.04 -19.58
C ARG A 36 3.88 20.49 -19.81
N GLN A 37 3.98 21.27 -18.74
CA GLN A 37 4.22 22.72 -18.82
C GLN A 37 5.69 23.07 -19.02
N ILE A 38 6.61 22.25 -18.51
CA ILE A 38 8.05 22.50 -18.61
C ILE A 38 8.74 21.21 -19.10
N PRO A 39 8.69 20.90 -20.41
CA PRO A 39 9.22 19.64 -20.96
C PRO A 39 10.72 19.42 -20.69
N ALA A 40 11.49 20.50 -20.55
CA ALA A 40 12.92 20.44 -20.22
C ALA A 40 13.19 20.18 -18.72
N ASN A 41 12.17 20.20 -17.85
CA ASN A 41 12.33 19.94 -16.42
C ASN A 41 12.06 18.45 -16.11
N PRO A 42 13.09 17.68 -15.68
CA PRO A 42 12.94 16.26 -15.45
C PRO A 42 12.16 15.93 -14.16
N ALA A 43 11.94 16.88 -13.24
CA ALA A 43 11.35 16.60 -11.92
C ALA A 43 9.95 15.95 -11.99
N GLY A 44 9.10 16.38 -12.94
CA GLY A 44 7.78 15.77 -13.16
C GLY A 44 7.87 14.32 -13.65
N PRO A 45 8.56 14.06 -14.78
CA PRO A 45 8.84 12.71 -15.27
C PRO A 45 9.53 11.80 -14.24
N ASP A 46 10.54 12.32 -13.52
CA ASP A 46 11.30 11.58 -12.52
C ASP A 46 10.43 11.17 -11.33
N PHE A 47 9.54 12.06 -10.87
CA PHE A 47 8.56 11.71 -9.85
C PHE A 47 7.60 10.63 -10.34
N LEU A 48 7.11 10.71 -11.58
CA LEU A 48 6.12 9.77 -12.12
C LEU A 48 6.67 8.35 -12.40
N ARG A 49 7.96 8.25 -12.74
CA ARG A 49 8.59 6.99 -13.17
C ARG A 49 8.52 5.88 -12.11
N PRO A 50 8.91 6.09 -10.84
CA PRO A 50 8.74 5.09 -9.78
C PRO A 50 7.29 4.65 -9.61
N TYR A 51 6.33 5.58 -9.62
CA TYR A 51 4.92 5.22 -9.44
C TYR A 51 4.35 4.44 -10.61
N ARG A 52 4.74 4.74 -11.86
CA ARG A 52 4.33 3.91 -13.01
C ARG A 52 4.84 2.49 -12.85
N ARG A 53 6.10 2.33 -12.49
CA ARG A 53 6.72 1.02 -12.27
C ARG A 53 6.01 0.25 -11.15
N VAL A 54 5.87 0.86 -9.97
CA VAL A 54 5.17 0.27 -8.83
C VAL A 54 3.71 -0.04 -9.16
N THR A 55 3.02 0.83 -9.92
CA THR A 55 1.61 0.62 -10.29
C THR A 55 1.43 -0.54 -11.27
N ILE A 56 2.38 -0.73 -12.18
CA ILE A 56 2.38 -1.84 -13.14
C ILE A 56 2.75 -3.15 -12.45
N GLU A 57 3.78 -3.15 -11.59
CA GLU A 57 4.32 -4.36 -10.96
C GLU A 57 3.49 -4.82 -9.74
N GLN A 58 2.94 -3.89 -8.96
CA GLN A 58 2.35 -4.16 -7.64
C GLN A 58 0.94 -3.57 -7.45
N GLY A 59 0.34 -2.98 -8.50
CA GLY A 59 -0.93 -2.27 -8.38
C GLY A 59 -0.79 -0.96 -7.57
N TYR A 60 -1.87 -0.50 -6.95
CA TYR A 60 -1.82 0.77 -6.20
C TYR A 60 -0.90 0.68 -4.98
N LEU A 61 -0.01 1.65 -4.76
CA LEU A 61 0.88 1.69 -3.58
C LEU A 61 0.14 1.53 -2.24
N TYR A 62 -1.10 2.01 -2.16
CA TYR A 62 -1.98 1.81 -1.01
C TYR A 62 -3.33 1.28 -1.50
N PRO A 63 -3.87 0.16 -0.98
CA PRO A 63 -5.19 -0.33 -1.37
C PRO A 63 -6.28 0.67 -0.97
N ASN A 64 -7.44 0.62 -1.65
CA ASN A 64 -8.60 1.36 -1.17
C ASN A 64 -9.17 0.61 0.04
N PRO A 65 -9.16 1.19 1.26
CA PRO A 65 -9.61 0.49 2.47
C PRO A 65 -11.08 0.07 2.40
N ASP A 66 -11.88 0.72 1.55
CA ASP A 66 -13.31 0.45 1.40
C ASP A 66 -13.62 -0.59 0.31
N ARG A 67 -12.59 -1.19 -0.33
CA ARG A 67 -12.74 -2.22 -1.36
C ARG A 67 -12.13 -3.54 -0.87
N ALA A 68 -12.98 -4.51 -0.56
CA ALA A 68 -12.58 -5.80 0.00
C ALA A 68 -11.55 -6.51 -0.88
N ALA A 69 -11.80 -6.59 -2.20
CA ALA A 69 -10.91 -7.26 -3.14
C ALA A 69 -9.51 -6.62 -3.19
N ALA A 70 -9.44 -5.29 -3.17
CA ALA A 70 -8.16 -4.57 -3.19
C ALA A 70 -7.38 -4.78 -1.89
N CYS A 71 -8.05 -4.73 -0.74
CA CYS A 71 -7.41 -5.03 0.55
C CYS A 71 -6.95 -6.48 0.63
N GLN A 72 -7.73 -7.43 0.10
CA GLN A 72 -7.36 -8.84 0.09
C GLN A 72 -6.12 -9.10 -0.77
N GLU A 73 -6.07 -8.56 -1.99
CA GLU A 73 -4.91 -8.68 -2.88
C GLU A 73 -3.62 -8.15 -2.23
N HIS A 74 -3.72 -7.03 -1.50
CA HIS A 74 -2.58 -6.50 -0.74
C HIS A 74 -2.21 -7.32 0.49
N ALA A 75 -3.20 -7.91 1.17
CA ALA A 75 -2.93 -8.84 2.28
C ALA A 75 -2.16 -10.05 1.78
N ASP A 76 -2.53 -10.61 0.64
CA ASP A 76 -1.89 -11.80 0.07
C ASP A 76 -0.46 -11.49 -0.41
N ARG A 77 -0.24 -10.38 -1.11
CA ARG A 77 1.12 -9.91 -1.46
C ARG A 77 2.01 -9.68 -0.23
N ALA A 78 1.45 -9.11 0.84
CA ALA A 78 2.20 -8.89 2.07
C ALA A 78 2.56 -10.22 2.75
N ARG A 79 1.67 -11.22 2.73
CA ARG A 79 1.98 -12.58 3.21
C ARG A 79 3.07 -13.25 2.38
N GLU A 80 2.99 -13.16 1.05
CA GLU A 80 4.03 -13.70 0.17
C GLU A 80 5.38 -13.05 0.46
N SER A 81 5.40 -11.72 0.61
CA SER A 81 6.60 -10.98 0.97
C SER A 81 7.13 -11.39 2.35
N TYR A 82 6.25 -11.60 3.33
CA TYR A 82 6.64 -12.10 4.65
C TYR A 82 7.29 -13.48 4.57
N GLU A 83 6.70 -14.43 3.85
CA GLU A 83 7.26 -15.78 3.71
C GLU A 83 8.59 -15.77 2.95
N MET A 84 8.71 -14.96 1.89
CA MET A 84 9.97 -14.77 1.17
C MET A 84 11.06 -14.20 2.08
N LEU A 85 10.74 -13.14 2.82
CA LEU A 85 11.69 -12.51 3.75
C LEU A 85 12.05 -13.44 4.89
N ARG A 86 11.09 -14.22 5.39
CA ARG A 86 11.29 -15.21 6.45
C ARG A 86 12.19 -16.34 5.99
N ALA A 87 12.05 -16.77 4.74
CA ALA A 87 12.93 -17.78 4.14
C ALA A 87 14.34 -17.24 3.85
N ALA A 88 14.45 -15.96 3.51
CA ALA A 88 15.73 -15.29 3.26
C ALA A 88 16.49 -14.92 4.54
N ALA A 89 15.75 -14.55 5.60
CA ALA A 89 16.30 -14.38 6.94
C ALA A 89 16.64 -15.77 7.49
N GLY A 90 17.93 -16.12 7.45
CA GLY A 90 18.40 -17.33 8.12
C GLY A 90 18.06 -17.32 9.61
N ALA A 91 18.23 -18.46 10.29
CA ALA A 91 17.81 -18.65 11.69
C ALA A 91 18.45 -17.70 12.72
N GLU A 92 19.49 -16.93 12.35
CA GLU A 92 20.28 -16.11 13.28
C GLU A 92 20.18 -14.58 13.07
N ASP A 93 19.48 -14.10 12.04
CA ASP A 93 19.49 -12.67 11.70
C ASP A 93 18.43 -11.86 12.47
N GLY A 94 18.76 -11.51 13.72
CA GLY A 94 17.94 -10.64 14.58
C GLY A 94 17.63 -9.25 13.99
N LEU A 95 18.39 -8.80 12.99
CA LEU A 95 18.16 -7.54 12.26
C LEU A 95 16.96 -7.62 11.30
N ALA A 96 16.57 -8.82 10.85
CA ALA A 96 15.41 -9.01 9.98
C ALA A 96 14.08 -9.01 10.77
N ALA A 97 14.13 -9.23 12.09
CA ALA A 97 12.93 -9.38 12.91
C ALA A 97 12.00 -8.15 12.89
N PRO A 98 12.47 -6.89 13.02
CA PRO A 98 11.58 -5.72 12.96
C PRO A 98 10.90 -5.56 11.58
N MET A 99 11.61 -5.92 10.51
CA MET A 99 11.08 -5.84 9.15
C MET A 99 10.04 -6.94 8.90
N LEU A 100 10.30 -8.16 9.38
CA LEU A 100 9.33 -9.27 9.32
C LEU A 100 8.04 -8.94 10.08
N GLU A 101 8.16 -8.40 11.30
CA GLU A 101 6.99 -7.97 12.09
C GLU A 101 6.21 -6.85 11.40
N ALA A 102 6.89 -5.88 10.79
CA ALA A 102 6.23 -4.82 10.05
C ALA A 102 5.43 -5.35 8.84
N VAL A 103 6.00 -6.29 8.07
CA VAL A 103 5.33 -6.89 6.91
C VAL A 103 4.16 -7.77 7.34
N LYS A 104 4.33 -8.54 8.42
CA LYS A 104 3.25 -9.33 9.00
C LYS A 104 2.09 -8.44 9.49
N ALA A 105 2.40 -7.38 10.23
CA ALA A 105 1.41 -6.42 10.72
C ALA A 105 0.64 -5.76 9.56
N ALA A 106 1.32 -5.45 8.46
CA ALA A 106 0.67 -4.94 7.25
C ALA A 106 -0.30 -5.97 6.63
N ALA A 107 0.11 -7.24 6.53
CA ALA A 107 -0.76 -8.31 6.04
C ALA A 107 -2.01 -8.48 6.91
N ASP A 108 -1.85 -8.47 8.23
CA ASP A 108 -2.95 -8.60 9.19
C ASP A 108 -3.91 -7.41 9.10
N LEU A 109 -3.38 -6.19 8.99
CA LEU A 109 -4.16 -4.97 8.80
C LEU A 109 -4.98 -5.03 7.51
N TYR A 110 -4.37 -5.37 6.38
CA TYR A 110 -5.09 -5.42 5.11
C TYR A 110 -6.14 -6.52 5.09
N ALA A 111 -5.89 -7.67 5.72
CA ALA A 111 -6.89 -8.72 5.88
C ALA A 111 -8.06 -8.25 6.76
N ALA A 112 -7.80 -7.50 7.83
CA ALA A 112 -8.85 -6.93 8.67
C ALA A 112 -9.69 -5.89 7.91
N LEU A 113 -9.05 -5.03 7.11
CA LEU A 113 -9.73 -4.08 6.24
C LEU A 113 -10.57 -4.80 5.18
N ALA A 114 -10.07 -5.91 4.59
CA ALA A 114 -10.80 -6.67 3.59
C ALA A 114 -12.12 -7.26 4.15
N ARG A 115 -12.08 -7.81 5.37
CA ARG A 115 -13.28 -8.38 6.04
C ARG A 115 -14.33 -7.33 6.43
N THR A 116 -13.90 -6.09 6.62
CA THR A 116 -14.74 -4.99 7.14
C THR A 116 -15.03 -3.91 6.10
N ALA A 117 -14.53 -4.09 4.86
CA ALA A 117 -14.74 -3.18 3.77
C ALA A 117 -16.22 -3.14 3.36
N ARG A 118 -16.67 -1.95 2.96
CA ARG A 118 -18.07 -1.71 2.60
C ARG A 118 -18.44 -2.21 1.21
N TYR A 119 -17.46 -2.36 0.31
CA TYR A 119 -17.66 -2.64 -1.12
C TYR A 119 -16.63 -3.60 -1.70
#